data_AF-A0A6G0UCQ9-F1
#
_entry.id   AF-A0A6G0UCQ9-F1
#
_cell.length_a   1.000
_cell.length_b   1.000
_cell.length_c   1.000
_cell.angle_alpha   90.00
_cell.angle_beta   90.00
_cell.angle_gamma   90.00
#
_symmetry.space_group_name_H-M   'P 1'
#
loop_
_entity.id
_entity.type
_entity.pdbx_description
1 polymer ?
#
loop_
_entity_poly.entity_id
_entity_poly.type
_entity_poly.pdbx_seq_one_letter_code
_entity_poly.pdbx_strand_id
1 'polypeptide(L)'
;MNIAALSATAMLSQLFVVAAVTTGELFPTPIRNVALSFQEIFTRFGVIIAPHFFYFTSFWDPAPYLFMVIFMAINMVTFYFLIPESKGNPMSDHMPP
;
A
#
# COMPACT_ATOMS: atom_id res chain seq x y z
N MET A 1 -13.66 20.79 11.06
CA MET A 1 -13.11 19.56 10.45
C MET A 1 -13.20 19.72 8.94
N ASN A 2 -12.07 19.83 8.24
CA ASN A 2 -12.05 20.15 6.81
C ASN A 2 -12.50 18.94 6.00
N ILE A 3 -13.50 19.11 5.13
CA ILE A 3 -14.01 18.05 4.23
C ILE A 3 -12.89 17.42 3.41
N ALA A 4 -11.89 18.22 3.02
CA ALA A 4 -10.68 17.75 2.35
C ALA A 4 -9.90 16.70 3.18
N ALA A 5 -9.71 16.95 4.47
CA ALA A 5 -9.00 16.02 5.35
C ALA A 5 -9.78 14.70 5.53
N LEU A 6 -11.12 14.78 5.63
CA LEU A 6 -11.99 13.60 5.66
C LEU A 6 -11.91 12.77 4.37
N SER A 7 -11.92 13.43 3.22
CA SER A 7 -11.78 12.72 1.94
C SER A 7 -10.42 12.04 1.83
N ALA A 8 -9.35 12.71 2.24
CA ALA A 8 -8.00 12.16 2.17
C ALA A 8 -7.84 10.92 3.07
N THR A 9 -8.33 10.98 4.32
CA THR A 9 -8.26 9.83 5.23
C THR A 9 -9.15 8.68 4.80
N ALA A 10 -10.31 8.96 4.19
CA ALA A 10 -11.18 7.93 3.62
C ALA A 10 -10.54 7.22 2.43
N MET A 11 -9.83 7.93 1.55
CA MET A 11 -9.11 7.30 0.43
C MET A 11 -7.92 6.47 0.91
N LEU A 12 -7.19 6.96 1.91
CA LEU A 12 -6.08 6.23 2.52
C LEU A 12 -6.55 4.91 3.14
N SER A 13 -7.65 4.90 3.88
CA SER A 13 -8.14 3.67 4.50
C SER A 13 -8.55 2.62 3.47
N GLN A 14 -9.12 3.04 2.34
CA GLN A 14 -9.45 2.14 1.24
C GLN A 14 -8.22 1.44 0.66
N LEU A 15 -7.08 2.14 0.54
CA LEU A 15 -5.84 1.52 0.05
C LEU A 15 -5.36 0.40 0.97
N PHE A 16 -5.42 0.59 2.29
CA PHE A 16 -5.08 -0.45 3.26
C PHE A 16 -6.04 -1.64 3.18
N VAL A 17 -7.34 -1.39 3.01
CA VAL A 17 -8.35 -2.46 2.87
C VAL A 17 -8.09 -3.27 1.60
N VAL A 18 -7.87 -2.61 0.46
CA VAL A 18 -7.60 -3.29 -0.82
C VAL A 18 -6.35 -4.15 -0.71
N ALA A 19 -5.25 -3.63 -0.14
CA ALA A 19 -4.01 -4.39 0.04
C ALA A 19 -4.22 -5.66 0.92
N ALA A 20 -5.00 -5.53 2.00
CA ALA A 20 -5.32 -6.66 2.88
C ALA A 20 -6.22 -7.71 2.18
N VAL A 21 -7.21 -7.27 1.41
CA VAL A 21 -8.10 -8.16 0.65
C VAL A 21 -7.32 -8.90 -0.43
N THR A 22 -6.53 -8.19 -1.24
CA THR A 22 -5.72 -8.81 -2.30
C THR A 22 -4.69 -9.79 -1.75
N THR A 23 -4.07 -9.49 -0.60
CA THR A 23 -3.19 -10.45 0.10
C THR A 23 -3.98 -11.68 0.56
N GLY A 24 -5.22 -11.49 1.02
CA GLY A 24 -6.11 -12.58 1.39
C GLY A 24 -6.56 -13.44 0.22
N GLU A 25 -6.60 -12.88 -0.99
CA GLU A 25 -6.94 -13.58 -2.24
C GLU A 25 -5.76 -14.34 -2.85
N LEU A 26 -4.55 -13.80 -2.73
CA LEU A 26 -3.35 -14.34 -3.37
C LEU A 26 -2.67 -15.45 -2.55
N PHE A 27 -2.80 -15.42 -1.22
CA PHE A 27 -2.09 -16.33 -0.32
C PHE A 27 -3.04 -17.24 0.48
N PRO A 28 -2.78 -18.56 0.56
CA PRO A 28 -3.58 -19.48 1.36
C PRO A 28 -3.43 -19.22 2.87
N THR A 29 -4.44 -19.63 3.64
CA THR A 29 -4.60 -19.36 5.08
C THR A 29 -3.33 -19.57 5.94
N PRO A 30 -2.51 -20.62 5.73
CA PRO A 30 -1.32 -20.85 6.55
C PRO A 30 -0.25 -19.75 6.43
N ILE A 31 -0.07 -19.17 5.25
CA ILE A 31 0.97 -18.15 4.99
C ILE A 31 0.41 -16.72 4.94
N ARG A 32 -0.92 -16.57 4.85
CA ARG A 32 -1.60 -15.27 4.82
C ARG A 32 -1.24 -14.38 6.02
N ASN A 33 -1.21 -14.93 7.23
CA ASN A 33 -0.88 -14.14 8.43
C ASN A 33 0.58 -13.61 8.39
N VAL A 34 1.50 -14.40 7.83
CA VAL A 34 2.90 -14.00 7.65
C VAL A 34 3.01 -12.91 6.58
N ALA A 35 2.30 -13.05 5.46
CA ALA A 35 2.25 -12.06 4.39
C ALA A 35 1.68 -10.71 4.87
N LEU A 36 0.58 -10.73 5.63
CA LEU A 36 0.01 -9.52 6.24
C LEU A 36 0.99 -8.86 7.23
N SER A 37 1.66 -9.68 8.07
CA SER A 37 2.66 -9.17 9.01
C SER A 37 3.87 -8.54 8.29
N PHE A 38 4.29 -9.14 7.17
CA PHE A 38 5.35 -8.62 6.32
C PHE A 38 4.95 -7.25 5.74
N GLN A 39 3.73 -7.12 5.22
CA GLN A 39 3.19 -5.84 4.73
C GLN A 39 3.24 -4.74 5.80
N GLU A 40 2.84 -5.05 7.04
CA GLU A 40 2.88 -4.10 8.15
C GLU A 40 4.31 -3.64 8.49
N ILE A 41 5.31 -4.49 8.31
CA ILE A 41 6.72 -4.10 8.47
C ILE A 41 7.10 -3.04 7.42
N PHE A 42 6.70 -3.20 6.16
CA PHE A 42 6.95 -2.17 5.12
C PHE A 42 6.21 -0.86 5.41
N THR A 43 4.98 -0.93 5.89
CA THR A 43 4.24 0.27 6.31
C THR A 43 5.03 1.05 7.37
N ARG A 44 5.61 0.35 8.35
CA ARG A 44 6.44 0.97 9.40
C ARG A 44 7.70 1.62 8.82
N PHE A 45 8.37 0.99 7.86
CA PHE A 45 9.48 1.62 7.15
C PHE A 45 9.06 2.91 6.45
N GLY A 46 7.91 2.91 5.77
CA GLY A 46 7.35 4.11 5.15
C GLY A 46 7.14 5.25 6.15
N VAL A 47 6.60 4.96 7.33
CA VAL A 47 6.39 5.96 8.39
C VAL A 47 7.71 6.49 8.97
N ILE A 48 8.74 5.65 9.11
CA ILE A 48 10.07 6.08 9.58
C ILE A 48 10.73 7.02 8.57
N ILE A 49 10.58 6.73 7.27
CA ILE A 49 11.20 7.53 6.20
C ILE A 49 10.40 8.82 5.95
N ALA A 50 9.06 8.80 6.10
CA ALA A 50 8.16 9.93 5.84
C ALA A 50 8.63 11.31 6.36
N PRO A 51 9.02 11.49 7.64
CA PRO A 51 9.45 12.80 8.16
C PRO A 51 10.69 13.35 7.46
N HIS A 52 11.55 12.51 6.89
CA HIS A 52 12.77 12.94 6.21
C HIS A 52 12.46 13.71 4.92
N PHE A 53 11.34 13.40 4.25
CA PHE A 53 10.93 14.13 3.05
C PHE A 53 10.56 15.59 3.34
N PHE A 54 10.13 15.90 4.58
CA PHE A 54 9.84 17.27 4.97
C PHE A 54 11.10 18.12 5.15
N TYR A 55 12.29 17.52 5.29
CA TYR A 55 13.53 18.30 5.30
C TYR A 55 13.81 18.97 3.94
N PHE A 56 13.35 18.35 2.85
CA PHE A 56 13.51 18.87 1.48
C PHE A 56 12.64 20.10 1.17
N THR A 57 11.66 20.45 2.02
CA THR A 57 10.88 21.69 1.86
C THR A 57 11.76 22.93 1.93
N SER A 58 12.88 22.86 2.66
CA SER A 58 13.84 23.96 2.80
C SER A 58 14.44 24.41 1.46
N PHE A 59 14.44 23.54 0.44
CA PHE A 59 14.89 23.87 -0.91
C PHE A 59 13.73 24.25 -1.82
N TRP A 60 12.59 23.56 -1.69
CA TRP A 60 11.41 23.81 -2.51
C TRP A 60 10.12 23.42 -1.76
N ASP A 61 9.30 24.40 -1.40
CA ASP A 61 8.07 24.22 -0.60
C ASP A 61 7.11 23.10 -1.10
N PRO A 62 6.83 22.94 -2.42
CA PRO A 62 5.95 21.88 -2.91
C PRO A 62 6.63 20.51 -3.06
N ALA A 63 7.93 20.37 -2.79
CA ALA A 63 8.68 19.12 -2.98
C ALA A 63 8.04 17.88 -2.30
N PRO A 64 7.65 17.90 -1.01
CA PRO A 64 7.08 16.71 -0.36
C PRO A 64 5.78 16.25 -1.01
N TYR A 65 4.95 17.19 -1.48
CA TYR A 65 3.70 16.86 -2.16
C TYR A 65 3.97 16.20 -3.52
N LEU A 66 4.98 16.68 -4.25
CA LEU A 66 5.41 16.05 -5.50
C LEU A 66 5.90 14.62 -5.28
N PHE A 67 6.72 14.39 -4.24
CA PHE A 67 7.17 13.04 -3.90
C PHE A 67 6.00 12.12 -3.57
N MET A 68 5.02 12.58 -2.79
CA MET A 68 3.82 11.80 -2.47
C MET A 68 3.04 11.39 -3.73
N VAL A 69 2.86 12.32 -4.68
CA VAL A 69 2.18 12.02 -5.96
C VAL A 69 2.97 11.00 -6.78
N ILE A 70 4.31 11.12 -6.84
CA ILE A 70 5.17 10.18 -7.54
C ILE A 70 5.08 8.78 -6.93
N PHE A 71 5.20 8.65 -5.60
CA PHE A 71 5.07 7.37 -4.92
C PHE A 71 3.70 6.73 -5.15
N MET A 72 2.64 7.54 -5.13
CA MET A 72 1.28 7.06 -5.41
C MET A 72 1.12 6.58 -6.86
N ALA A 73 1.68 7.30 -7.83
CA ALA A 73 1.68 6.88 -9.22
C ALA A 73 2.46 5.58 -9.44
N ILE A 74 3.62 5.43 -8.80
CA ILE A 74 4.40 4.18 -8.82
C ILE A 74 3.61 3.03 -8.20
N ASN A 75 2.93 3.27 -7.07
CA ASN A 75 2.10 2.26 -6.43
C ASN A 75 0.95 1.81 -7.35
N MET A 76 0.26 2.75 -7.99
CA MET A 76 -0.81 2.46 -8.94
C MET A 76 -0.31 1.63 -10.13
N VAL A 77 0.80 2.04 -10.76
CA VAL A 77 1.40 1.33 -11.89
C VAL A 77 1.83 -0.08 -11.48
N THR A 78 2.52 -0.19 -10.35
CA THR A 78 2.99 -1.50 -9.84
C THR A 78 1.82 -2.40 -9.50
N PHE A 79 0.78 -1.89 -8.84
CA PHE A 79 -0.42 -2.65 -8.52
C PHE A 79 -1.09 -3.19 -9.79
N TYR A 80 -1.23 -2.35 -10.83
CA TYR A 80 -1.84 -2.74 -12.09
C TYR A 80 -1.05 -3.80 -12.85
N PHE A 81 0.29 -3.70 -12.89
CA PHE A 81 1.12 -4.64 -13.66
C PHE A 81 1.48 -5.91 -12.89
N LEU A 82 1.68 -5.81 -11.58
CA LEU A 82 2.26 -6.88 -10.78
C LEU A 82 1.20 -7.77 -10.13
N ILE A 83 0.00 -7.26 -9.91
CA ILE A 83 -1.09 -8.05 -9.35
C ILE A 83 -1.90 -8.66 -10.49
N PRO A 84 -1.77 -9.98 -10.72
CA PRO A 84 -2.62 -10.67 -11.69
C PRO A 84 -4.07 -10.61 -11.18
N GLU A 85 -5.02 -10.45 -12.10
CA GLU A 85 -6.43 -10.35 -11.74
C GLU A 85 -6.90 -11.65 -11.08
N SER A 86 -7.24 -11.56 -9.78
CA SER A 86 -7.66 -12.67 -8.92
C SER A 86 -9.08 -13.16 -9.21
N LYS A 87 -9.83 -12.43 -10.05
CA LYS A 87 -11.25 -12.65 -10.30
C LYS A 87 -11.48 -13.88 -11.20
N GLY A 88 -11.65 -15.04 -10.56
CA GLY A 88 -12.15 -16.26 -11.22
C GLY A 88 -11.22 -17.47 -11.17
N ASN A 89 -10.04 -17.37 -10.53
CA ASN A 89 -9.17 -18.53 -10.32
C ASN A 89 -9.33 -19.05 -8.87
N PRO A 90 -9.70 -20.33 -8.65
CA PRO A 90 -9.77 -20.90 -7.32
C PRO A 90 -8.39 -20.85 -6.64
N MET A 91 -8.35 -20.46 -5.37
CA MET A 91 -7.14 -20.49 -4.56
C MET A 91 -6.56 -21.91 -4.58
N SER A 92 -5.29 -22.04 -5.00
CA SER A 92 -4.56 -23.29 -4.87
C SER A 92 -4.37 -23.60 -3.39
N ASP A 93 -5.17 -24.52 -2.85
CA ASP A 93 -5.18 -24.96 -1.45
C ASP A 93 -4.00 -25.93 -1.13
N HIS A 94 -3.08 -26.10 -2.08
CA HIS A 94 -1.95 -27.01 -1.97
C HIS A 94 -0.74 -26.27 -1.40
N MET A 95 -0.38 -26.58 -0.16
CA MET A 95 0.90 -26.19 0.43
C MET A 95 2.02 -27.01 -0.24
N PRO A 96 3.13 -26.41 -0.73
CA PRO A 96 4.28 -27.19 -1.15
C PRO A 96 4.79 -28.04 0.04
N PRO A 97 5.26 -29.27 -0.21
CA PRO A 97 5.62 -30.23 0.83
C PRO A 97 6.78 -29.79 1.73
#